data_AF-A0AAU2S1B8-F1
#
_entry.id   AF-A0AAU2S1B8-F1
#
_cell.length_a   1.000
_cell.length_b   1.000
_cell.length_c   1.000
_cell.angle_alpha   90.00
_cell.angle_beta   90.00
_cell.angle_gamma   90.00
#
_symmetry.space_group_name_H-M   'P 1'
#
loop_
_entity.id
_entity.type
_entity.pdbx_description
1 polymer ?
#
loop_
_entity_poly.entity_id
_entity_poly.type
_entity_poly.pdbx_seq_one_letter_code
_entity_poly.pdbx_strand_id
1 'polypeptide(L)'
;MTGFLAELGRKLAERWFTLLVLPGLAYLLVGAAAVRLGQSGWHDWRALWDGFTALTEGDPGQQDSLVARAVLLILAAVPVSAAVGALAQALAGPVERALCGPWPRPFTALSTRLTARRERAWTAEDTAYRRQRALAEAAGRRQITSTQAARHADRQTAQNQATGTSPAAPDAARSTTTPDPARSDDDLDPARAGTAPSVDPDAAAVADSVAARTTRPVTAHATAPSATGLDTTQPATAPSPAPTPARPTGGTPTRPAQHHAARATRYAGIAAHHDRRAAVHAARRNANSLIRPEHPTRLGDRLHAPAVRLGAEYGIDLATVWPRLWLLLPTSTRDTLTETRTRLDAAFALGGWALLYLPLALCWWPAALIALVTAAVAQRRAALAAEAYAELVEATVDLHLDRLHSRLAEPRPSPQQGRALTERLRRGL
;
A
#
# COMPACT_ATOMS: atom_id res chain seq x y z
N MET A 1 -5.43 -42.56 20.34
CA MET A 1 -5.15 -41.13 20.59
C MET A 1 -3.67 -40.82 20.88
N THR A 2 -2.85 -41.78 21.34
CA THR A 2 -1.40 -41.63 21.56
C THR A 2 -0.60 -41.39 20.27
N GLY A 3 -0.97 -42.03 19.16
CA GLY A 3 -0.31 -41.85 17.86
C GLY A 3 -0.39 -40.42 17.34
N PHE A 4 -1.55 -39.75 17.44
CA PHE A 4 -1.72 -38.36 17.01
C PHE A 4 -0.89 -37.37 17.86
N LEU A 5 -0.82 -37.57 19.18
CA LEU A 5 0.04 -36.78 20.08
C LEU A 5 1.53 -37.01 19.79
N ALA A 6 1.94 -38.23 19.44
CA ALA A 6 3.30 -38.54 19.04
C ALA A 6 3.65 -37.95 17.67
N GLU A 7 2.72 -38.01 16.70
CA GLU A 7 2.85 -37.41 15.37
C GLU A 7 2.95 -35.89 15.46
N LEU A 8 2.11 -35.27 16.28
CA LEU A 8 2.14 -33.83 16.58
C LEU A 8 3.42 -33.45 17.30
N GLY A 9 3.82 -34.21 18.33
CA GLY A 9 5.04 -33.99 19.08
C GLY A 9 6.29 -34.09 18.20
N ARG A 10 6.32 -35.05 17.28
CA ARG A 10 7.40 -35.22 16.29
C ARG A 10 7.44 -34.06 15.29
N LYS A 11 6.31 -33.70 14.68
CA LYS A 11 6.24 -32.56 13.74
C LYS A 11 6.54 -31.23 14.42
N LEU A 12 6.14 -31.06 15.68
CA LEU A 12 6.56 -29.92 16.51
C LEU A 12 8.07 -29.99 16.73
N ALA A 13 8.61 -31.07 17.27
CA ALA A 13 10.03 -31.20 17.57
C ALA A 13 10.90 -30.90 16.36
N GLU A 14 10.56 -31.44 15.19
CA GLU A 14 11.27 -31.22 13.93
C GLU A 14 11.25 -29.74 13.48
N ARG A 15 10.08 -29.09 13.63
CA ARG A 15 9.89 -27.69 13.22
C ARG A 15 10.53 -26.71 14.21
N TRP A 16 10.41 -26.96 15.52
CA TRP A 16 11.02 -26.15 16.56
C TRP A 16 12.54 -26.33 16.62
N PHE A 17 13.06 -27.54 16.36
CA PHE A 17 14.49 -27.78 16.30
C PHE A 17 15.14 -26.98 15.16
N THR A 18 14.57 -27.03 13.95
CA THR A 18 15.09 -26.24 12.82
C THR A 18 14.88 -24.73 13.01
N LEU A 19 13.78 -24.30 13.65
CA LEU A 19 13.50 -22.87 13.89
C LEU A 19 14.25 -22.25 15.07
N LEU A 20 14.64 -23.02 16.10
CA LEU A 20 15.33 -22.49 17.29
C LEU A 20 16.80 -22.91 17.36
N VAL A 21 17.11 -24.19 17.11
CA VAL A 21 18.44 -24.73 17.38
C VAL A 21 19.42 -24.32 16.29
N LEU A 22 19.03 -24.39 15.02
CA LEU A 22 19.90 -24.00 13.92
C LEU A 22 20.30 -22.50 13.97
N PRO A 23 19.37 -21.53 14.07
CA PRO A 23 19.74 -20.12 14.16
C PRO A 23 20.38 -19.76 15.51
N GLY A 24 20.00 -20.42 16.61
CA GLY A 24 20.65 -20.22 17.90
C GLY A 24 22.11 -20.69 17.88
N LEU A 25 22.42 -21.81 17.23
CA LEU A 25 23.78 -22.28 17.04
C LEU A 25 24.59 -21.35 16.14
N ALA A 26 24.00 -20.86 15.05
CA ALA A 26 24.62 -19.83 14.21
C ALA A 26 24.95 -18.57 15.04
N TYR A 27 24.01 -18.10 15.88
CA TYR A 27 24.25 -16.97 16.77
C TYR A 27 25.39 -17.25 17.76
N LEU A 28 25.46 -18.46 18.34
CA LEU A 28 26.54 -18.84 19.24
C LEU A 28 27.91 -18.87 18.54
N LEU A 29 27.98 -19.33 17.28
CA LEU A 29 29.21 -19.31 16.50
C LEU A 29 29.68 -17.87 16.22
N VAL A 30 28.77 -16.99 15.82
CA VAL A 30 29.06 -15.54 15.64
C VAL A 30 29.45 -14.92 16.98
N GLY A 31 28.79 -15.32 18.07
CA GLY A 31 29.09 -14.91 19.44
C GLY A 31 30.50 -15.28 19.88
N ALA A 32 30.88 -16.55 19.70
CA ALA A 32 32.21 -17.05 19.98
C ALA A 32 33.28 -16.35 19.12
N ALA A 33 32.98 -16.11 17.83
CA ALA A 33 33.86 -15.35 16.95
C ALA A 33 34.08 -13.92 17.45
N ALA A 34 33.02 -13.23 17.87
CA ALA A 34 33.11 -11.86 18.38
C ALA A 34 33.94 -11.76 19.67
N VAL A 35 33.79 -12.72 20.59
CA VAL A 35 34.57 -12.75 21.85
C VAL A 35 36.05 -13.05 21.57
N ARG A 36 36.34 -13.94 20.63
CA ARG A 36 37.72 -14.36 20.28
C ARG A 36 38.47 -13.33 19.44
N LEU A 37 37.81 -12.70 18.47
CA LEU A 37 38.43 -11.77 17.52
C LEU A 37 38.42 -10.32 17.99
N GLY A 38 37.41 -9.93 18.79
CA GLY A 38 37.21 -8.54 19.22
C GLY A 38 37.09 -7.55 18.06
N GLN A 39 37.27 -6.25 18.36
CA GLN A 39 37.18 -5.18 17.35
C GLN A 39 38.40 -5.13 16.40
N SER A 40 39.59 -5.47 16.89
CA SER A 40 40.86 -5.33 16.15
C SER A 40 41.23 -6.55 15.30
N GLY A 41 40.80 -7.76 15.69
CA GLY A 41 41.17 -9.02 15.04
C GLY A 41 40.21 -9.49 13.95
N TRP A 42 39.34 -8.63 13.41
CA TRP A 42 38.21 -9.05 12.56
C TRP A 42 38.56 -9.95 11.37
N HIS A 43 39.78 -9.86 10.83
CA HIS A 43 40.22 -10.64 9.67
C HIS A 43 40.86 -11.99 10.03
N ASP A 44 41.19 -12.23 11.30
CA ASP A 44 42.07 -13.33 11.68
C ASP A 44 41.31 -14.65 11.87
N TRP A 45 40.77 -15.15 10.75
CA TRP A 45 39.99 -16.38 10.74
C TRP A 45 40.80 -17.62 11.19
N ARG A 46 42.15 -17.55 11.13
CA ARG A 46 43.04 -18.62 11.57
C ARG A 46 42.99 -18.83 13.08
N ALA A 47 42.92 -17.76 13.86
CA ALA A 47 42.76 -17.85 15.31
C ALA A 47 41.45 -18.57 15.73
N LEU A 48 40.40 -18.50 14.89
CA LEU A 48 39.18 -19.29 15.10
C LEU A 48 39.39 -20.77 14.76
N TRP A 49 40.08 -21.05 13.66
CA TRP A 49 40.39 -22.41 13.23
C TRP A 49 41.30 -23.13 14.24
N ASP A 50 42.36 -22.47 14.69
CA ASP A 50 43.33 -23.01 15.67
C ASP A 50 42.69 -23.29 17.02
N GLY A 51 41.72 -22.46 17.44
CA GLY A 51 40.94 -22.70 18.65
C GLY A 51 39.91 -23.83 18.50
N PHE A 52 39.45 -24.13 17.29
CA PHE A 52 38.56 -25.26 17.00
C PHE A 52 39.33 -26.58 16.92
N THR A 53 40.51 -26.57 16.28
CA THR A 53 41.42 -27.72 16.26
C THR A 53 41.90 -28.05 17.67
N ALA A 54 42.29 -27.07 18.50
CA ALA A 54 42.59 -27.31 19.91
C ALA A 54 41.39 -27.86 20.73
N LEU A 55 40.15 -27.60 20.27
CA LEU A 55 38.95 -28.16 20.87
C LEU A 55 38.62 -29.59 20.41
N THR A 56 39.15 -30.04 19.27
CA THR A 56 38.84 -31.34 18.64
C THR A 56 40.03 -32.31 18.67
N GLU A 57 41.25 -31.82 18.56
CA GLU A 57 42.51 -32.51 18.76
C GLU A 57 42.86 -32.45 20.26
N GLY A 58 42.35 -33.43 20.99
CA GLY A 58 42.73 -33.64 22.40
C GLY A 58 44.10 -34.26 22.50
N ASP A 59 44.69 -34.19 23.69
CA ASP A 59 46.00 -34.78 24.00
C ASP A 59 46.04 -36.26 23.56
N PRO A 60 47.04 -36.71 22.78
CA PRO A 60 47.02 -37.99 22.06
C PRO A 60 46.91 -39.27 22.93
N GLY A 61 46.86 -39.15 24.26
CA GLY A 61 46.66 -40.26 25.20
C GLY A 61 45.22 -40.50 25.69
N GLN A 62 44.22 -39.74 25.24
CA GLN A 62 42.88 -39.75 25.87
C GLN A 62 41.71 -39.71 24.87
N GLN A 63 41.57 -40.72 24.01
CA GLN A 63 40.52 -40.78 22.98
C GLN A 63 39.09 -40.90 23.56
N ASP A 64 38.89 -41.57 24.70
CA ASP A 64 37.57 -41.68 25.35
C ASP A 64 37.06 -40.32 25.89
N SER A 65 37.97 -39.39 26.23
CA SER A 65 37.59 -38.06 26.71
C SER A 65 37.19 -37.11 25.59
N LEU A 66 37.58 -37.37 24.34
CA LEU A 66 37.20 -36.56 23.19
C LEU A 66 35.73 -36.72 22.82
N VAL A 67 35.26 -37.96 22.73
CA VAL A 67 33.84 -38.23 22.49
C VAL A 67 33.01 -37.72 23.66
N ALA A 68 33.46 -37.95 24.90
CA ALA A 68 32.78 -37.42 26.09
C ALA A 68 32.73 -35.89 26.11
N ARG A 69 33.82 -35.19 25.76
CA ARG A 69 33.87 -33.72 25.70
C ARG A 69 33.02 -33.16 24.57
N ALA A 70 33.06 -33.76 23.38
CA ALA A 70 32.19 -33.38 22.27
C ALA A 70 30.70 -33.55 22.63
N VAL A 71 30.34 -34.68 23.26
CA VAL A 71 28.98 -34.92 23.76
C VAL A 71 28.59 -33.90 24.83
N LEU A 72 29.46 -33.59 25.79
CA LEU A 72 29.22 -32.55 26.81
C LEU A 72 29.04 -31.17 26.20
N LEU A 73 29.86 -30.79 25.22
CA LEU A 73 29.74 -29.51 24.52
C LEU A 73 28.44 -29.43 23.74
N ILE A 74 28.04 -30.48 23.03
CA ILE A 74 26.75 -30.54 22.34
C ILE A 74 25.61 -30.47 23.35
N LEU A 75 25.68 -31.25 24.43
CA LEU A 75 24.67 -31.30 25.49
C LEU A 75 24.53 -29.95 26.21
N ALA A 76 25.61 -29.16 26.34
CA ALA A 76 25.59 -27.81 26.88
C ALA A 76 25.18 -26.74 25.85
N ALA A 77 25.57 -26.88 24.59
CA ALA A 77 25.27 -25.91 23.53
C ALA A 77 23.81 -25.94 23.09
N VAL A 78 23.17 -27.11 23.05
CA VAL A 78 21.76 -27.27 22.67
C VAL A 78 20.80 -26.47 23.57
N PRO A 79 20.84 -26.56 24.92
CA PRO A 79 19.94 -25.79 25.77
C PRO A 79 20.22 -24.28 25.71
N VAL A 80 21.49 -23.87 25.59
CA VAL A 80 21.85 -22.46 25.40
C VAL A 80 21.31 -21.94 24.08
N SER A 81 21.45 -22.70 23.00
CA SER A 81 20.89 -22.36 21.68
C SER A 81 19.36 -22.25 21.73
N ALA A 82 18.69 -23.18 22.42
CA ALA A 82 17.25 -23.14 22.60
C ALA A 82 16.81 -21.92 23.41
N ALA A 83 17.54 -21.56 24.47
CA ALA A 83 17.28 -20.35 25.26
C ALA A 83 17.46 -19.07 24.45
N VAL A 84 18.50 -18.98 23.61
CA VAL A 84 18.71 -17.85 22.69
C VAL A 84 17.58 -17.77 21.66
N GLY A 85 17.17 -18.91 21.10
CA GLY A 85 16.03 -18.97 20.18
C GLY A 85 14.73 -18.52 20.84
N ALA A 86 14.46 -18.95 22.08
CA ALA A 86 13.31 -18.51 22.86
C ALA A 86 13.37 -17.00 23.18
N LEU A 87 14.56 -16.46 23.48
CA LEU A 87 14.77 -15.03 23.67
C LEU A 87 14.47 -14.24 22.39
N ALA A 88 14.93 -14.72 21.23
CA ALA A 88 14.61 -14.11 19.94
C ALA A 88 13.09 -14.06 19.68
N GLN A 89 12.37 -15.13 20.04
CA GLN A 89 10.91 -15.19 19.97
C GLN A 89 10.23 -14.25 20.97
N ALA A 90 10.74 -14.17 22.21
CA ALA A 90 10.24 -13.23 23.21
C ALA A 90 10.45 -11.77 22.77
N LEU A 91 11.51 -11.49 22.00
CA LEU A 91 11.79 -10.19 21.40
C LEU A 91 10.89 -9.86 20.19
N ALA A 92 10.15 -10.83 19.63
CA ALA A 92 9.21 -10.58 18.55
C ALA A 92 8.10 -9.60 18.96
N GLY A 93 7.57 -9.70 20.18
CA GLY A 93 6.53 -8.80 20.69
C GLY A 93 6.99 -7.34 20.84
N PRO A 94 8.17 -7.06 21.44
CA PRO A 94 8.79 -5.74 21.41
C PRO A 94 9.03 -5.21 19.99
N VAL A 95 9.47 -6.06 19.06
CA VAL A 95 9.66 -5.68 17.65
C VAL A 95 8.33 -5.33 16.99
N GLU A 96 7.28 -6.13 17.21
CA GLU A 96 5.92 -5.83 16.77
C GLU A 96 5.46 -4.49 17.35
N ARG A 97 5.64 -4.24 18.66
CA ARG A 97 5.28 -2.95 19.29
C ARG A 97 6.08 -1.77 18.72
N ALA A 98 7.36 -1.97 18.41
CA ALA A 98 8.18 -0.94 17.75
C ALA A 98 7.73 -0.70 16.29
N LEU A 99 7.23 -1.71 15.60
CA LEU A 99 6.85 -1.62 14.19
C LEU A 99 5.36 -1.37 13.94
N CYS A 100 4.49 -1.58 14.92
CA CYS A 100 3.03 -1.44 14.79
C CYS A 100 2.48 -0.41 15.79
N GLY A 101 3.15 -0.20 16.93
CA GLY A 101 2.68 0.66 18.03
C GLY A 101 1.77 -0.08 19.02
N PRO A 102 1.47 0.53 20.20
CA PRO A 102 2.04 1.76 20.73
C PRO A 102 3.44 1.56 21.35
N TRP A 103 4.32 2.54 21.12
CA TRP A 103 5.68 2.52 21.64
C TRP A 103 5.67 2.69 23.17
N PRO A 104 6.61 2.05 23.91
CA PRO A 104 6.65 2.20 25.35
C PRO A 104 6.91 3.66 25.76
N ARG A 105 6.37 4.04 26.93
CA ARG A 105 6.37 5.42 27.47
C ARG A 105 7.64 6.26 27.21
N PRO A 106 8.88 5.77 27.45
CA PRO A 106 10.07 6.59 27.22
C PRO A 106 10.24 7.07 25.76
N PHE A 107 9.70 6.34 24.78
CA PHE A 107 9.83 6.71 23.37
C PHE A 107 8.57 7.33 22.77
N THR A 108 7.56 7.67 23.58
CA THR A 108 6.31 8.32 23.12
C THR A 108 6.56 9.69 22.49
N ALA A 109 7.52 10.46 23.01
CA ALA A 109 7.92 11.73 22.39
C ALA A 109 8.55 11.50 21.00
N LEU A 110 9.28 10.40 20.82
CA LEU A 110 9.87 10.05 19.53
C LEU A 110 8.80 9.54 18.56
N SER A 111 7.87 8.69 19.01
CA SER A 111 6.79 8.18 18.18
C SER A 111 5.89 9.32 17.70
N THR A 112 5.50 10.24 18.58
CA THR A 112 4.70 11.43 18.19
C THR A 112 5.44 12.34 17.23
N ARG A 113 6.75 12.57 17.41
CA ARG A 113 7.57 13.33 16.45
C ARG A 113 7.67 12.64 15.08
N LEU A 114 7.86 11.33 15.06
CA LEU A 114 7.94 10.56 13.82
C LEU A 114 6.59 10.50 13.09
N THR A 115 5.50 10.23 13.81
CA THR A 115 4.12 10.30 13.28
C THR A 115 3.86 11.71 12.74
N ALA A 116 4.12 12.77 13.50
CA ALA A 116 3.92 14.14 13.04
C ALA A 116 4.80 14.53 11.84
N ARG A 117 6.01 13.97 11.72
CA ARG A 117 6.87 14.17 10.54
C ARG A 117 6.28 13.47 9.31
N ARG A 118 5.83 12.22 9.47
CA ARG A 118 5.18 11.44 8.40
C ARG A 118 3.88 12.10 7.96
N GLU A 119 3.07 12.53 8.92
CA GLU A 119 1.81 13.22 8.68
C GLU A 119 2.03 14.56 7.96
N ARG A 120 3.06 15.32 8.33
CA ARG A 120 3.44 16.55 7.61
C ARG A 120 3.85 16.26 6.17
N ALA A 121 4.68 15.24 5.95
CA ALA A 121 5.09 14.83 4.61
C ALA A 121 3.89 14.36 3.76
N TRP A 122 2.97 13.59 4.36
CA TRP A 122 1.75 13.14 3.70
C TRP A 122 0.82 14.30 3.36
N THR A 123 0.58 15.21 4.32
CA THR A 123 -0.29 16.38 4.14
C THR A 123 0.25 17.34 3.09
N ALA A 124 1.58 17.51 3.01
CA ALA A 124 2.21 18.33 1.98
C ALA A 124 1.96 17.76 0.58
N GLU A 125 2.13 16.44 0.40
CA GLU A 125 1.87 15.78 -0.88
C GLU A 125 0.37 15.72 -1.21
N ASP A 126 -0.52 15.54 -0.22
CA ASP A 126 -1.97 15.59 -0.41
C ASP A 126 -2.44 16.99 -0.83
N THR A 127 -1.91 18.03 -0.19
CA THR A 127 -2.20 19.42 -0.54
C THR A 127 -1.71 19.75 -1.96
N ALA A 128 -0.52 19.26 -2.32
CA ALA A 128 0.02 19.41 -3.67
C ALA A 128 -0.84 18.67 -4.72
N TYR A 129 -1.27 17.44 -4.42
CA TYR A 129 -2.21 16.69 -5.26
C TYR A 129 -3.52 17.46 -5.48
N ARG A 130 -4.19 17.88 -4.40
CA ARG A 130 -5.45 18.63 -4.48
C ARG A 130 -5.30 19.92 -5.28
N ARG A 131 -4.18 20.64 -5.09
CA ARG A 131 -3.88 21.85 -5.86
C ARG A 131 -3.74 21.58 -7.35
N GLN A 132 -2.99 20.53 -7.73
CA GLN A 132 -2.84 20.17 -9.14
C GLN A 132 -4.17 19.74 -9.76
N ARG A 133 -4.97 18.94 -9.04
CA ARG A 133 -6.31 18.54 -9.48
C ARG A 133 -7.22 19.74 -9.70
N ALA A 134 -7.25 20.69 -8.77
CA ALA A 134 -8.04 21.92 -8.92
C ALA A 134 -7.61 22.77 -10.13
N LEU A 135 -6.31 22.84 -10.42
CA LEU A 135 -5.79 23.53 -11.62
C LEU A 135 -6.17 22.81 -12.91
N ALA A 136 -6.10 21.47 -12.93
CA ALA A 136 -6.55 20.66 -14.06
C ALA A 136 -8.05 20.85 -14.33
N GLU A 137 -8.88 20.79 -13.29
CA GLU A 137 -10.32 21.04 -13.37
C GLU A 137 -10.63 22.47 -13.85
N ALA A 138 -9.91 23.48 -13.36
CA ALA A 138 -10.06 24.85 -13.83
C ALA A 138 -9.68 25.02 -15.31
N ALA A 139 -8.60 24.37 -15.75
CA ALA A 139 -8.21 24.35 -17.16
C ALA A 139 -9.22 23.60 -18.03
N GLY A 140 -9.73 22.46 -17.57
CA GLY A 140 -10.79 21.69 -18.23
C GLY A 140 -12.09 22.48 -18.38
N ARG A 141 -12.52 23.20 -17.34
CA ARG A 141 -13.68 24.12 -17.43
C ARG A 141 -13.47 25.19 -18.50
N ARG A 142 -12.29 25.84 -18.54
CA ARG A 142 -11.94 26.85 -19.55
C ARG A 142 -11.89 26.25 -20.97
N GLN A 143 -11.38 25.03 -21.11
CA GLN A 143 -11.39 24.30 -22.38
C GLN A 143 -12.81 24.09 -22.88
N ILE A 144 -13.72 23.61 -22.03
CA ILE A 144 -15.13 23.39 -22.38
C ILE A 144 -15.77 24.71 -22.84
N THR A 145 -15.61 25.80 -22.08
CA THR A 145 -16.14 27.12 -22.45
C THR A 145 -15.58 27.61 -23.79
N SER A 146 -14.27 27.48 -24.03
CA SER A 146 -13.65 27.88 -25.29
C SER A 146 -14.10 27.03 -26.48
N THR A 147 -14.35 25.73 -26.26
CA THR A 147 -14.87 24.81 -27.28
C THR A 147 -16.33 25.15 -27.62
N GLN A 148 -17.13 25.47 -26.60
CA GLN A 148 -18.51 25.95 -26.80
C GLN A 148 -18.51 27.27 -27.57
N ALA A 149 -17.66 28.25 -27.20
CA ALA A 149 -17.55 29.53 -27.89
C ALA A 149 -17.16 29.37 -29.37
N ALA A 150 -16.21 28.47 -29.69
CA ALA A 150 -15.86 28.16 -31.08
C ALA A 150 -17.08 27.62 -31.86
N ARG A 151 -17.80 26.65 -31.28
CA ARG A 151 -19.02 26.09 -31.89
C ARG A 151 -20.14 27.12 -32.07
N HIS A 152 -20.29 28.05 -31.12
CA HIS A 152 -21.26 29.13 -31.23
C HIS A 152 -20.90 30.11 -32.35
N ALA A 153 -19.63 30.49 -32.49
CA ALA A 153 -19.16 31.36 -33.57
C ALA A 153 -19.36 30.72 -34.96
N ASP A 154 -19.08 29.41 -35.10
CA ASP A 154 -19.32 28.67 -36.34
C ASP A 154 -20.81 28.61 -36.68
N ARG A 155 -21.68 28.34 -35.69
CA ARG A 155 -23.14 28.34 -35.89
C ARG A 155 -23.67 29.70 -36.31
N GLN A 156 -23.23 30.79 -35.65
CA GLN A 156 -23.63 32.14 -36.02
C GLN A 156 -23.19 32.49 -37.45
N THR A 157 -21.98 32.08 -37.85
CA THR A 157 -21.49 32.31 -39.20
C THR A 157 -22.34 31.57 -40.24
N ALA A 158 -22.65 30.30 -39.99
CA ALA A 158 -23.51 29.51 -40.87
C ALA A 158 -24.92 30.12 -40.98
N GLN A 159 -25.46 30.65 -39.88
CA GLN A 159 -26.77 31.29 -39.86
C GLN A 159 -26.77 32.62 -40.62
N ASN A 160 -25.75 33.46 -40.46
CA ASN A 160 -25.61 34.72 -41.19
C ASN A 160 -25.45 34.51 -42.71
N GLN A 161 -24.77 33.43 -43.12
CA GLN A 161 -24.67 33.03 -44.52
C GLN A 161 -26.02 32.57 -45.09
N ALA A 162 -26.80 31.81 -44.31
CA ALA A 162 -28.12 31.33 -44.71
C ALA A 162 -29.17 32.46 -44.80
N THR A 163 -29.08 33.49 -43.96
CA THR A 163 -30.01 34.64 -43.99
C THR A 163 -29.60 35.74 -44.98
N GLY A 164 -28.50 35.58 -45.72
CA GLY A 164 -28.00 36.59 -46.68
C GLY A 164 -27.56 37.90 -46.02
N THR A 165 -27.43 37.94 -44.70
CA THR A 165 -27.06 39.13 -43.94
C THR A 165 -25.52 39.24 -43.90
N SER A 166 -24.94 39.68 -45.01
CA SER A 166 -23.52 40.02 -45.03
C SER A 166 -23.28 41.20 -44.07
N PRO A 167 -22.38 41.10 -43.08
CA PRO A 167 -22.02 42.27 -42.30
C PRO A 167 -21.36 43.28 -43.25
N ALA A 168 -21.94 44.47 -43.34
CA ALA A 168 -21.35 45.58 -44.07
C ALA A 168 -19.89 45.76 -43.62
N ALA A 169 -18.98 45.76 -44.58
CA ALA A 169 -17.58 46.04 -44.35
C ALA A 169 -17.44 47.39 -43.61
N PRO A 170 -16.57 47.51 -42.59
CA PRO A 170 -16.28 48.81 -42.02
C PRO A 170 -15.52 49.62 -43.09
N ASP A 171 -16.18 50.66 -43.57
CA ASP A 171 -15.60 51.64 -44.49
C ASP A 171 -14.35 52.26 -43.86
N ALA A 172 -13.30 52.31 -44.66
CA ALA A 172 -12.00 52.82 -44.29
C ALA A 172 -12.05 54.36 -44.18
N ALA A 173 -12.53 54.90 -43.07
CA ALA A 173 -12.33 56.29 -42.71
C ALA A 173 -11.05 56.42 -41.87
N ARG A 174 -9.96 56.69 -42.58
CA ARG A 174 -8.66 57.11 -42.05
C ARG A 174 -8.81 58.47 -41.35
N SER A 175 -8.81 58.47 -40.01
CA SER A 175 -8.55 59.68 -39.21
C SER A 175 -7.29 59.43 -38.38
N THR A 176 -6.21 60.08 -38.80
CA THR A 176 -4.94 60.18 -38.10
C THR A 176 -5.13 60.99 -36.82
N THR A 177 -5.08 60.34 -35.65
CA THR A 177 -4.76 61.01 -34.40
C THR A 177 -3.68 60.21 -33.68
N THR A 178 -2.51 60.84 -33.61
CA THR A 178 -1.31 60.46 -32.86
C THR A 178 -1.61 59.99 -31.43
N PRO A 179 -1.01 58.88 -30.95
CA PRO A 179 -0.88 58.61 -29.52
C PRO A 179 0.51 58.99 -29.00
N ASP A 180 0.45 59.78 -27.94
CA ASP A 180 1.43 60.17 -26.93
C ASP A 180 2.22 58.97 -26.33
N PRO A 181 3.56 59.03 -26.16
CA PRO A 181 4.35 57.91 -25.64
C PRO A 181 4.48 57.99 -24.12
N ALA A 182 3.46 57.55 -23.37
CA ALA A 182 3.60 57.31 -21.92
C ALA A 182 2.47 56.44 -21.35
N ARG A 183 2.64 55.11 -21.36
CA ARG A 183 2.20 54.25 -20.25
C ARG A 183 2.82 52.87 -20.36
N SER A 184 3.85 52.68 -19.57
CA SER A 184 4.39 51.40 -19.14
C SER A 184 3.31 50.58 -18.43
N ASP A 185 3.12 49.35 -18.88
CA ASP A 185 2.39 48.31 -18.15
C ASP A 185 3.23 47.88 -16.94
N ASP A 186 2.90 48.45 -15.79
CA ASP A 186 3.32 47.96 -14.47
C ASP A 186 2.42 46.80 -14.02
N ASP A 187 3.07 45.76 -13.51
CA ASP A 187 2.73 44.95 -12.34
C ASP A 187 1.27 44.58 -12.09
N LEU A 188 0.98 43.27 -12.27
CA LEU A 188 -0.06 42.58 -11.52
C LEU A 188 0.58 41.57 -10.56
N ASP A 189 0.87 42.10 -9.37
CA ASP A 189 1.20 41.46 -8.11
C ASP A 189 0.17 40.36 -7.72
N PRO A 190 0.62 39.13 -7.35
CA PRO A 190 -0.25 38.07 -6.87
C PRO A 190 -0.47 38.15 -5.35
N ALA A 191 -1.04 39.24 -4.84
CA ALA A 191 -1.27 39.38 -3.40
C ALA A 191 -2.54 40.17 -3.03
N ARG A 192 -3.73 39.62 -3.35
CA ARG A 192 -4.96 39.66 -2.53
C ARG A 192 -6.18 39.23 -3.36
N ALA A 193 -6.64 38.01 -3.12
CA ALA A 193 -8.04 37.65 -3.30
C ALA A 193 -8.48 36.95 -2.02
N GLY A 194 -9.35 37.63 -1.27
CA GLY A 194 -9.92 37.14 -0.04
C GLY A 194 -10.86 35.96 -0.26
N THR A 195 -10.94 35.16 0.80
CA THR A 195 -12.10 34.40 1.26
C THR A 195 -12.69 33.38 0.29
N ALA A 196 -12.25 32.12 0.46
CA ALA A 196 -12.90 30.94 -0.08
C ALA A 196 -14.34 30.81 0.44
N PRO A 197 -15.31 30.35 -0.37
CA PRO A 197 -16.55 29.83 0.19
C PRO A 197 -16.26 28.49 0.87
N SER A 198 -16.74 28.33 2.09
CA SER A 198 -16.76 27.07 2.82
C SER A 198 -17.59 26.05 2.03
N VAL A 199 -16.92 25.09 1.40
CA VAL A 199 -17.58 23.94 0.77
C VAL A 199 -17.70 22.85 1.84
N ASP A 200 -18.93 22.38 2.04
CA ASP A 200 -19.30 21.33 2.99
C ASP A 200 -18.40 20.09 2.87
N PRO A 201 -17.87 19.56 4.00
CA PRO A 201 -16.96 18.41 4.01
C PRO A 201 -17.60 17.08 3.58
N ASP A 202 -18.93 16.98 3.57
CA ASP A 202 -19.64 15.73 3.25
C ASP A 202 -19.79 15.44 1.75
N ALA A 203 -19.75 16.47 0.89
CA ALA A 203 -19.88 16.27 -0.57
C ALA A 203 -18.58 15.73 -1.21
N ALA A 204 -17.42 16.00 -0.61
CA ALA A 204 -16.13 15.54 -1.11
C ALA A 204 -15.88 14.05 -0.81
N ALA A 205 -16.47 13.50 0.25
CA ALA A 205 -16.33 12.09 0.62
C ALA A 205 -17.00 11.13 -0.39
N VAL A 206 -18.11 11.56 -1.02
CA VAL A 206 -18.84 10.74 -2.00
C VAL A 206 -18.13 10.70 -3.36
N ALA A 207 -17.34 11.73 -3.72
CA ALA A 207 -16.61 11.77 -4.98
C ALA A 207 -15.30 10.95 -4.95
N ASP A 208 -14.65 10.82 -3.79
CA ASP A 208 -13.43 10.01 -3.64
C ASP A 208 -13.72 8.49 -3.63
N SER A 209 -14.93 8.06 -3.27
CA SER A 209 -15.32 6.63 -3.28
C SER A 209 -15.55 6.08 -4.70
N VAL A 210 -15.94 6.93 -5.66
CA VAL A 210 -16.16 6.54 -7.07
C VAL A 210 -14.84 6.49 -7.85
N ALA A 211 -13.89 7.38 -7.54
CA ALA A 211 -12.57 7.41 -8.18
C ALA A 211 -11.67 6.24 -7.73
N ALA A 212 -11.82 5.74 -6.50
CA ALA A 212 -11.08 4.57 -6.01
C ALA A 212 -11.47 3.26 -6.72
N ARG A 213 -12.64 3.20 -7.38
CA ARG A 213 -13.15 1.98 -8.03
C ARG A 213 -12.53 1.69 -9.41
N THR A 214 -11.82 2.64 -10.02
CA THR A 214 -11.38 2.54 -11.43
C THR A 214 -9.88 2.34 -11.66
N THR A 215 -9.04 2.34 -10.62
CA THR A 215 -7.59 2.13 -10.78
C THR A 215 -7.14 0.79 -10.18
N ARG A 216 -7.55 -0.31 -10.80
CA ARG A 216 -6.88 -1.61 -10.67
C ARG A 216 -6.13 -1.88 -11.98
N PRO A 217 -4.78 -1.92 -12.02
CA PRO A 217 -4.08 -2.38 -13.19
C PRO A 217 -4.16 -3.91 -13.24
N VAL A 218 -4.97 -4.44 -14.16
CA VAL A 218 -4.91 -5.86 -14.54
C VAL A 218 -3.66 -6.03 -15.40
N THR A 219 -2.58 -6.56 -14.82
CA THR A 219 -1.44 -7.07 -15.60
C THR A 219 -1.86 -8.36 -16.28
N ALA A 220 -2.37 -8.26 -17.51
CA ALA A 220 -2.58 -9.41 -18.38
C ALA A 220 -1.26 -9.71 -19.12
N HIS A 221 -0.63 -10.83 -18.77
CA HIS A 221 0.37 -11.48 -19.61
C HIS A 221 -0.35 -12.01 -20.87
N ALA A 222 -0.15 -11.34 -22.01
CA ALA A 222 -0.62 -11.82 -23.31
C ALA A 222 0.52 -12.55 -24.02
N THR A 223 0.47 -13.88 -23.98
CA THR A 223 1.21 -14.77 -24.89
C THR A 223 0.41 -14.86 -26.19
N ALA A 224 1.03 -14.47 -27.30
CA ALA A 224 0.46 -14.59 -28.64
C ALA A 224 0.36 -16.06 -29.09
N PRO A 225 -0.61 -16.40 -29.95
CA PRO A 225 -0.35 -17.38 -30.97
C PRO A 225 -0.71 -16.91 -32.39
N SER A 226 0.08 -17.47 -33.30
CA SER A 226 0.17 -17.27 -34.74
C SER A 226 -1.13 -17.48 -35.52
N ALA A 227 -1.24 -16.70 -36.60
CA ALA A 227 -2.22 -16.89 -37.67
C ALA A 227 -1.86 -18.09 -38.56
N THR A 228 -2.85 -18.89 -38.93
CA THR A 228 -2.91 -19.63 -40.22
C THR A 228 -4.38 -19.89 -40.54
N GLY A 229 -4.76 -19.67 -41.79
CA GLY A 229 -6.13 -19.36 -42.21
C GLY A 229 -7.09 -20.53 -42.39
N LEU A 230 -8.30 -20.19 -42.81
CA LEU A 230 -9.06 -20.95 -43.80
C LEU A 230 -10.18 -20.08 -44.38
N ASP A 231 -10.16 -20.07 -45.69
CA ASP A 231 -11.06 -19.47 -46.66
C ASP A 231 -12.38 -20.26 -46.70
N THR A 232 -13.53 -19.60 -46.69
CA THR A 232 -14.76 -20.09 -47.35
C THR A 232 -15.65 -18.89 -47.69
N THR A 233 -15.86 -18.74 -48.97
CA THR A 233 -16.72 -17.78 -49.67
C THR A 233 -18.18 -18.20 -49.61
N GLN A 234 -19.11 -17.28 -49.31
CA GLN A 234 -20.42 -17.22 -50.00
C GLN A 234 -21.08 -15.83 -49.85
N PRO A 235 -21.73 -15.26 -50.90
CA PRO A 235 -22.17 -13.86 -50.97
C PRO A 235 -23.69 -13.67 -50.75
N ALA A 236 -24.12 -12.39 -50.79
CA ALA A 236 -25.48 -11.81 -50.67
C ALA A 236 -25.78 -11.32 -49.24
N THR A 237 -26.19 -10.07 -48.97
CA THR A 237 -26.89 -9.04 -49.75
C THR A 237 -26.53 -7.69 -49.12
N ALA A 238 -26.25 -6.66 -49.92
CA ALA A 238 -25.90 -5.33 -49.42
C ALA A 238 -27.10 -4.65 -48.74
N PRO A 239 -27.02 -4.22 -47.47
CA PRO A 239 -27.86 -3.12 -47.00
C PRO A 239 -27.28 -1.81 -47.54
N SER A 240 -28.13 -1.08 -48.26
CA SER A 240 -27.91 0.28 -48.76
C SER A 240 -27.16 1.15 -47.73
N PRO A 241 -26.11 1.90 -48.13
CA PRO A 241 -25.36 2.72 -47.19
C PRO A 241 -26.28 3.79 -46.61
N ALA A 242 -26.42 3.79 -45.28
CA ALA A 242 -26.95 4.92 -44.54
C ALA A 242 -26.24 6.20 -45.00
N PRO A 243 -26.95 7.34 -45.12
CA PRO A 243 -26.35 8.57 -45.60
C PRO A 243 -25.14 8.90 -44.73
N THR A 244 -23.97 8.88 -45.35
CA THR A 244 -22.76 9.46 -44.79
C THR A 244 -23.12 10.87 -44.33
N PRO A 245 -22.94 11.25 -43.05
CA PRO A 245 -23.19 12.63 -42.65
C PRO A 245 -22.32 13.49 -43.56
N ALA A 246 -22.99 14.36 -44.33
CA ALA A 246 -22.35 15.26 -45.26
C ALA A 246 -21.16 15.91 -44.57
N ARG A 247 -19.96 15.64 -45.10
CA ARG A 247 -18.75 16.35 -44.71
C ARG A 247 -19.09 17.84 -44.87
N PRO A 248 -19.09 18.65 -43.80
CA PRO A 248 -19.42 20.06 -43.92
C PRO A 248 -18.45 20.64 -44.95
N THR A 249 -19.01 21.13 -46.05
CA THR A 249 -18.28 21.83 -47.11
C THR A 249 -17.47 22.92 -46.43
N GLY A 250 -16.15 22.81 -46.54
CA GLY A 250 -15.19 23.60 -45.79
C GLY A 250 -15.26 25.08 -46.13
N GLY A 251 -16.04 25.83 -45.36
CA GLY A 251 -15.72 27.23 -45.10
C GLY A 251 -14.46 27.26 -44.23
N THR A 252 -13.49 28.10 -44.59
CA THR A 252 -12.34 28.33 -43.70
C THR A 252 -12.89 28.84 -42.36
N PRO A 253 -12.58 28.19 -41.21
CA PRO A 253 -13.14 28.59 -39.92
C PRO A 253 -12.84 30.06 -39.69
N THR A 254 -13.81 30.81 -39.15
CA THR A 254 -13.66 32.25 -38.97
C THR A 254 -12.51 32.54 -38.01
N ARG A 255 -11.80 33.66 -38.21
CA ARG A 255 -10.70 34.09 -37.32
C ARG A 255 -11.03 34.00 -35.81
N PRO A 256 -12.23 34.41 -35.33
CA PRO A 256 -12.62 34.20 -33.94
C PRO A 256 -12.80 32.72 -33.56
N ALA A 257 -13.42 31.90 -34.42
CA ALA A 257 -13.55 30.46 -34.16
C ALA A 257 -12.19 29.75 -34.07
N GLN A 258 -11.25 30.10 -34.97
CA GLN A 258 -9.86 29.61 -34.92
C GLN A 258 -9.16 29.99 -33.61
N HIS A 259 -9.35 31.23 -33.14
CA HIS A 259 -8.75 31.69 -31.89
C HIS A 259 -9.33 30.94 -30.66
N HIS A 260 -10.64 30.70 -30.63
CA HIS A 260 -11.27 29.90 -29.57
C HIS A 260 -10.83 28.43 -29.61
N ALA A 261 -10.68 27.83 -30.79
CA ALA A 261 -10.17 26.47 -30.96
C ALA A 261 -8.69 26.33 -30.53
N ALA A 262 -7.85 27.33 -30.85
CA ALA A 262 -6.46 27.37 -30.40
C ALA A 262 -6.37 27.48 -28.86
N ARG A 263 -7.21 28.31 -28.23
CA ARG A 263 -7.31 28.41 -26.77
C ARG A 263 -7.78 27.10 -26.13
N ALA A 264 -8.76 26.43 -26.72
CA ALA A 264 -9.24 25.13 -26.24
C ALA A 264 -8.12 24.09 -26.23
N THR A 265 -7.34 24.02 -27.31
CA THR A 265 -6.19 23.12 -27.42
C THR A 265 -5.12 23.43 -26.37
N ARG A 266 -4.83 24.71 -26.13
CA ARG A 266 -3.89 25.14 -25.09
C ARG A 266 -4.37 24.74 -23.69
N TYR A 267 -5.65 24.96 -23.36
CA TYR A 267 -6.21 24.57 -22.07
C TYR A 267 -6.23 23.05 -21.88
N ALA A 268 -6.45 22.26 -22.93
CA ALA A 268 -6.32 20.81 -22.89
C ALA A 268 -4.90 20.37 -22.51
N GLY A 269 -3.89 20.98 -23.11
CA GLY A 269 -2.49 20.71 -22.78
C GLY A 269 -2.13 21.06 -21.33
N ILE A 270 -2.67 22.19 -20.82
CA ILE A 270 -2.49 22.62 -19.43
C ILE A 270 -3.17 21.63 -18.47
N ALA A 271 -4.41 21.21 -18.75
CA ALA A 271 -5.13 20.24 -17.94
C ALA A 271 -4.34 18.92 -17.85
N ALA A 272 -3.92 18.36 -18.98
CA ALA A 272 -3.15 17.12 -19.05
C ALA A 272 -1.77 17.22 -18.36
N HIS A 273 -1.16 18.41 -18.29
CA HIS A 273 0.06 18.61 -17.52
C HIS A 273 -0.19 18.55 -16.01
N HIS A 274 -1.24 19.23 -15.54
CA HIS A 274 -1.61 19.23 -14.13
C HIS A 274 -2.10 17.85 -13.66
N ASP A 275 -2.83 17.11 -14.50
CA ASP A 275 -3.24 15.73 -14.19
C ASP A 275 -2.03 14.80 -14.00
N ARG A 276 -1.02 14.90 -14.87
CA ARG A 276 0.23 14.14 -14.72
C ARG A 276 0.95 14.47 -13.42
N ARG A 277 1.02 15.76 -13.04
CA ARG A 277 1.62 16.16 -11.75
C ARG A 277 0.79 15.70 -10.56
N ALA A 278 -0.54 15.76 -10.65
CA ALA A 278 -1.44 15.25 -9.64
C ALA A 278 -1.18 13.75 -9.42
N ALA A 279 -1.05 12.95 -10.49
CA ALA A 279 -0.72 11.54 -10.38
C ALA A 279 0.62 11.28 -9.68
N VAL A 280 1.66 12.09 -9.93
CA VAL A 280 2.95 11.98 -9.22
C VAL A 280 2.82 12.27 -7.73
N HIS A 281 2.11 13.34 -7.36
CA HIS A 281 1.86 13.68 -5.95
C HIS A 281 1.00 12.62 -5.25
N ALA A 282 -0.02 12.09 -5.92
CA ALA A 282 -0.81 10.97 -5.44
C ALA A 282 0.05 9.71 -5.22
N ALA A 283 0.96 9.40 -6.15
CA ALA A 283 1.88 8.26 -6.00
C ALA A 283 2.84 8.45 -4.81
N ARG A 284 3.40 9.66 -4.61
CA ARG A 284 4.26 9.97 -3.45
C ARG A 284 3.50 9.92 -2.13
N ARG A 285 2.28 10.45 -2.10
CA ARG A 285 1.37 10.35 -0.95
C ARG A 285 1.10 8.88 -0.61
N ASN A 286 0.67 8.10 -1.59
CA ASN A 286 0.35 6.68 -1.43
C ASN A 286 1.59 5.83 -1.06
N ALA A 287 2.79 6.23 -1.50
CA ALA A 287 4.04 5.59 -1.10
C ALA A 287 4.36 5.78 0.39
N ASN A 288 3.95 6.91 0.99
CA ASN A 288 4.05 7.15 2.42
C ASN A 288 2.99 6.35 3.19
N SER A 289 1.71 6.56 2.86
CA SER A 289 0.56 5.85 3.44
C SER A 289 -0.70 6.09 2.60
N LEU A 290 -1.58 5.09 2.51
CA LEU A 290 -2.89 5.20 1.85
C LEU A 290 -3.86 6.07 2.66
N ILE A 291 -3.71 6.06 3.98
CA ILE A 291 -4.53 6.82 4.93
C ILE A 291 -3.63 7.84 5.63
N ARG A 292 -4.21 8.88 6.23
CA ARG A 292 -3.46 9.81 7.06
C ARG A 292 -2.62 9.02 8.08
N PRO A 293 -1.30 9.24 8.16
CA PRO A 293 -0.44 8.49 9.07
C PRO A 293 -0.84 8.72 10.54
N GLU A 294 -1.12 7.65 11.27
CA GLU A 294 -1.44 7.67 12.71
C GLU A 294 -0.35 6.94 13.52
N HIS A 295 0.42 6.07 12.87
CA HIS A 295 1.49 5.29 13.46
C HIS A 295 2.87 5.80 13.03
N PRO A 296 3.92 5.54 13.85
CA PRO A 296 5.29 5.97 13.54
C PRO A 296 5.87 5.24 12.32
N THR A 297 5.26 4.14 11.89
CA THR A 297 5.75 3.20 10.89
C THR A 297 4.67 2.88 9.86
N ARG A 298 5.10 2.68 8.60
CA ARG A 298 4.20 2.33 7.49
C ARG A 298 3.52 0.97 7.74
N LEU A 299 4.20 0.06 8.43
CA LEU A 299 3.66 -1.23 8.79
C LEU A 299 2.45 -1.09 9.74
N GLY A 300 2.56 -0.24 10.76
CA GLY A 300 1.45 0.05 11.67
C GLY A 300 0.26 0.67 10.94
N ASP A 301 0.52 1.70 10.13
CA ASP A 301 -0.51 2.36 9.31
C ASP A 301 -1.24 1.36 8.39
N ARG A 302 -0.50 0.44 7.74
CA ARG A 302 -1.11 -0.55 6.84
C ARG A 302 -1.97 -1.58 7.58
N LEU A 303 -1.55 -2.03 8.77
CA LEU A 303 -2.31 -2.98 9.59
C LEU A 303 -3.56 -2.35 10.21
N HIS A 304 -3.55 -1.03 10.46
CA HIS A 304 -4.74 -0.29 10.92
C HIS A 304 -5.64 0.19 9.78
N ALA A 305 -5.15 0.20 8.54
CA ALA A 305 -5.94 0.69 7.41
C ALA A 305 -7.32 0.03 7.25
N PRO A 306 -7.49 -1.29 7.42
CA PRO A 306 -8.82 -1.91 7.37
C PRO A 306 -9.78 -1.35 8.42
N ALA A 307 -9.30 -1.12 9.65
CA ALA A 307 -10.12 -0.59 10.74
C ALA A 307 -10.58 0.85 10.47
N VAL A 308 -9.66 1.70 10.00
CA VAL A 308 -9.98 3.10 9.66
C VAL A 308 -10.95 3.17 8.49
N ARG A 309 -10.73 2.37 7.43
CA ARG A 309 -11.65 2.30 6.29
C ARG A 309 -13.04 1.86 6.74
N LEU A 310 -13.14 0.82 7.58
CA LEU A 310 -14.43 0.31 8.02
C LEU A 310 -15.20 1.29 8.89
N GLY A 311 -14.49 2.03 9.75
CA GLY A 311 -15.07 3.13 10.52
C GLY A 311 -15.57 4.27 9.63
N ALA A 312 -14.81 4.63 8.58
CA ALA A 312 -15.19 5.70 7.67
C ALA A 312 -16.34 5.32 6.71
N GLU A 313 -16.35 4.09 6.18
CA GLU A 313 -17.31 3.64 5.16
C GLU A 313 -18.61 3.09 5.77
N TYR A 314 -18.52 2.37 6.89
CA TYR A 314 -19.67 1.69 7.50
C TYR A 314 -20.01 2.19 8.92
N GLY A 315 -19.17 3.04 9.54
CA GLY A 315 -19.35 3.43 10.94
C GLY A 315 -19.12 2.30 11.95
N ILE A 316 -18.46 1.21 11.53
CA ILE A 316 -18.30 -0.02 12.31
C ILE A 316 -16.88 -0.10 12.87
N ASP A 317 -16.78 -0.36 14.17
CA ASP A 317 -15.52 -0.75 14.79
C ASP A 317 -15.17 -2.21 14.45
N LEU A 318 -14.06 -2.38 13.72
CA LEU A 318 -13.54 -3.68 13.33
C LEU A 318 -13.28 -4.57 14.55
N ALA A 319 -12.75 -4.03 15.66
CA ALA A 319 -12.41 -4.82 16.84
C ALA A 319 -13.66 -5.47 17.47
N THR A 320 -14.78 -4.74 17.45
CA THR A 320 -16.07 -5.23 17.96
C THR A 320 -16.70 -6.29 17.05
N VAL A 321 -16.59 -6.14 15.73
CA VAL A 321 -17.25 -7.03 14.77
C VAL A 321 -16.42 -8.28 14.43
N TRP A 322 -15.10 -8.19 14.54
CA TRP A 322 -14.16 -9.25 14.14
C TRP A 322 -14.44 -10.63 14.75
N PRO A 323 -14.69 -10.79 16.07
CA PRO A 323 -14.96 -12.12 16.65
C PRO A 323 -16.22 -12.79 16.07
N ARG A 324 -17.23 -11.99 15.70
CA ARG A 324 -18.49 -12.49 15.12
C ARG A 324 -18.29 -12.88 13.67
N LEU A 325 -17.55 -12.07 12.92
CA LEU A 325 -17.16 -12.43 11.56
C LEU A 325 -16.35 -13.72 11.57
N TRP A 326 -15.34 -13.84 12.45
CA TRP A 326 -14.49 -15.03 12.55
C TRP A 326 -15.28 -16.34 12.68
N LEU A 327 -16.40 -16.33 13.43
CA LEU A 327 -17.26 -17.49 13.59
C LEU A 327 -18.11 -17.82 12.34
N LEU A 328 -18.37 -16.83 11.49
CA LEU A 328 -19.11 -16.99 10.22
C LEU A 328 -18.20 -17.34 9.04
N LEU A 329 -16.89 -17.19 9.18
CA LEU A 329 -15.94 -17.46 8.11
C LEU A 329 -15.81 -18.97 7.78
N PRO A 330 -15.76 -19.32 6.48
CA PRO A 330 -15.31 -20.65 6.04
C PRO A 330 -13.93 -21.02 6.60
N THR A 331 -13.67 -22.31 6.78
CA THR A 331 -12.36 -22.81 7.25
C THR A 331 -11.22 -22.42 6.32
N SER A 332 -11.42 -22.51 4.99
CA SER A 332 -10.41 -22.11 4.00
C SER A 332 -9.96 -20.64 4.13
N THR A 333 -10.89 -19.72 4.41
CA THR A 333 -10.58 -18.30 4.64
C THR A 333 -9.86 -18.10 5.98
N ARG A 334 -10.29 -18.79 7.04
CA ARG A 334 -9.62 -18.75 8.35
C ARG A 334 -8.20 -19.28 8.27
N ASP A 335 -7.97 -20.36 7.53
CA ASP A 335 -6.65 -20.95 7.33
C ASP A 335 -5.73 -19.97 6.57
N THR A 336 -6.26 -19.33 5.51
CA THR A 336 -5.51 -18.33 4.74
C THR A 336 -5.13 -17.09 5.57
N LEU A 337 -6.06 -16.60 6.41
CA LEU A 337 -5.79 -15.49 7.33
C LEU A 337 -4.76 -15.87 8.39
N THR A 338 -4.89 -17.06 8.98
CA THR A 338 -3.97 -17.58 10.02
C THR A 338 -2.58 -17.81 9.45
N GLU A 339 -2.48 -18.35 8.24
CA GLU A 339 -1.22 -18.55 7.53
C GLU A 339 -0.53 -17.20 7.26
N THR A 340 -1.27 -16.21 6.77
CA THR A 340 -0.71 -14.88 6.51
C THR A 340 -0.28 -14.18 7.81
N ARG A 341 -1.05 -14.33 8.89
CA ARG A 341 -0.66 -13.85 10.22
C ARG A 341 0.61 -14.54 10.72
N THR A 342 0.74 -15.86 10.52
CA THR A 342 1.94 -16.62 10.89
C THR A 342 3.18 -16.11 10.15
N ARG A 343 3.06 -15.71 8.88
CA ARG A 343 4.17 -15.10 8.12
C ARG A 343 4.61 -13.76 8.71
N LEU A 344 3.67 -12.98 9.22
CA LEU A 344 3.95 -11.72 9.90
C LEU A 344 4.68 -11.98 11.22
N ASP A 345 4.19 -12.92 12.04
CA ASP A 345 4.82 -13.30 13.30
C ASP A 345 6.25 -13.82 13.07
N ALA A 346 6.47 -14.62 12.01
CA ALA A 346 7.81 -15.08 11.62
C ALA A 346 8.73 -13.93 11.20
N ALA A 347 8.21 -12.88 10.57
CA ALA A 347 8.99 -11.68 10.23
C ALA A 347 9.39 -10.88 11.48
N PHE A 348 8.51 -10.78 12.47
CA PHE A 348 8.84 -10.16 13.76
C PHE A 348 9.86 -10.97 14.56
N ALA A 349 9.76 -12.30 14.54
CA ALA A 349 10.77 -13.18 15.13
C ALA A 349 12.15 -12.97 14.49
N LEU A 350 12.21 -12.78 13.16
CA LEU A 350 13.46 -12.41 12.47
C LEU A 350 14.00 -11.06 12.93
N GLY A 351 13.13 -10.08 13.19
CA GLY A 351 13.53 -8.81 13.80
C GLY A 351 14.08 -8.98 15.23
N GLY A 352 13.56 -9.96 15.99
CA GLY A 352 14.11 -10.34 17.29
C GLY A 352 15.57 -10.80 17.20
N TRP A 353 15.91 -11.58 16.17
CA TRP A 353 17.31 -11.95 15.88
C TRP A 353 18.19 -10.74 15.56
N ALA A 354 17.68 -9.77 14.78
CA ALA A 354 18.43 -8.55 14.50
C ALA A 354 18.75 -7.76 15.78
N LEU A 355 17.83 -7.76 16.76
CA LEU A 355 18.05 -7.13 18.06
C LEU A 355 19.11 -7.86 18.90
N LEU A 356 19.20 -9.18 18.81
CA LEU A 356 20.24 -9.96 19.47
C LEU A 356 21.63 -9.70 18.86
N TYR A 357 21.73 -9.46 17.55
CA TYR A 357 23.02 -9.16 16.91
C TYR A 357 23.55 -7.74 17.22
N LEU A 358 22.71 -6.81 17.67
CA LEU A 358 23.11 -5.42 17.99
C LEU A 358 24.18 -5.30 19.10
N PRO A 359 24.04 -5.93 20.29
CA PRO A 359 25.12 -5.89 21.28
C PRO A 359 26.40 -6.55 20.75
N LEU A 360 26.26 -7.57 19.89
CA LEU A 360 27.42 -8.24 19.30
C LEU A 360 28.18 -7.33 18.33
N ALA A 361 27.46 -6.47 17.61
CA ALA A 361 28.03 -5.44 16.74
C ALA A 361 28.94 -4.45 17.49
N LEU A 362 28.66 -4.19 18.77
CA LEU A 362 29.51 -3.34 19.62
C LEU A 362 30.83 -4.01 20.02
N CYS A 363 30.91 -5.35 19.96
CA CYS A 363 32.12 -6.11 20.22
C CYS A 363 32.87 -6.51 18.94
N TRP A 364 32.14 -6.69 17.83
CA TRP A 364 32.67 -7.14 16.55
C TRP A 364 31.86 -6.52 15.41
N TRP A 365 32.42 -5.51 14.75
CA TRP A 365 31.71 -4.71 13.74
C TRP A 365 31.05 -5.51 12.58
N PRO A 366 31.55 -6.68 12.10
CA PRO A 366 30.85 -7.45 11.06
C PRO A 366 29.46 -7.94 11.50
N ALA A 367 29.25 -8.15 12.81
CA ALA A 367 27.93 -8.44 13.34
C ALA A 367 26.95 -7.28 13.13
N ALA A 368 27.42 -6.03 12.95
CA ALA A 368 26.58 -4.90 12.55
C ALA A 368 25.98 -5.10 11.16
N LEU A 369 26.75 -5.65 10.22
CA LEU A 369 26.27 -5.95 8.87
C LEU A 369 25.24 -7.08 8.90
N ILE A 370 25.47 -8.12 9.71
CA ILE A 370 24.50 -9.19 9.94
C ILE A 370 23.21 -8.63 10.54
N ALA A 371 23.32 -7.79 11.57
CA ALA A 371 22.17 -7.14 12.21
C ALA A 371 21.38 -6.28 11.20
N LEU A 372 22.07 -5.47 10.39
CA LEU A 372 21.46 -4.58 9.40
C LEU A 372 20.74 -5.37 8.30
N VAL A 373 21.38 -6.40 7.73
CA VAL A 373 20.77 -7.26 6.71
C VAL A 373 19.57 -7.99 7.28
N THR A 374 19.70 -8.58 8.48
CA THR A 374 18.61 -9.28 9.15
C THR A 374 17.43 -8.35 9.42
N ALA A 375 17.70 -7.13 9.89
CA ALA A 375 16.68 -6.11 10.11
C ALA A 375 16.00 -5.69 8.79
N ALA A 376 16.77 -5.46 7.72
CA ALA A 376 16.22 -5.09 6.41
C ALA A 376 15.32 -6.19 5.82
N VAL A 377 15.74 -7.46 5.94
CA VAL A 377 14.94 -8.62 5.51
C VAL A 377 13.67 -8.75 6.37
N ALA A 378 13.78 -8.61 7.69
CA ALA A 378 12.63 -8.62 8.60
C ALA A 378 11.62 -7.51 8.25
N GLN A 379 12.10 -6.29 8.01
CA GLN A 379 11.25 -5.16 7.58
C GLN A 379 10.54 -5.47 6.26
N ARG A 380 11.26 -5.94 5.24
CA ARG A 380 10.68 -6.23 3.92
C ARG A 380 9.66 -7.36 4.00
N ARG A 381 9.96 -8.44 4.74
CA ARG A 381 9.03 -9.55 4.94
C ARG A 381 7.79 -9.13 5.72
N ALA A 382 7.95 -8.33 6.77
CA ALA A 382 6.83 -7.79 7.54
C ALA A 382 5.93 -6.91 6.67
N ALA A 383 6.51 -6.01 5.87
CA ALA A 383 5.77 -5.13 4.97
C ALA A 383 4.92 -5.92 3.96
N LEU A 384 5.51 -6.90 3.26
CA LEU A 384 4.79 -7.75 2.30
C LEU A 384 3.70 -8.59 2.98
N ALA A 385 3.98 -9.17 4.15
CA ALA A 385 3.00 -9.96 4.89
C ALA A 385 1.83 -9.10 5.41
N ALA A 386 2.11 -7.88 5.88
CA ALA A 386 1.08 -6.95 6.36
C ALA A 386 0.19 -6.43 5.23
N GLU A 387 0.76 -6.16 4.05
CA GLU A 387 -0.03 -5.75 2.88
C GLU A 387 -1.04 -6.84 2.49
N ALA A 388 -0.59 -8.09 2.39
CA ALA A 388 -1.44 -9.24 2.09
C ALA A 388 -2.46 -9.50 3.21
N TYR A 389 -2.04 -9.44 4.48
CA TYR A 389 -2.94 -9.65 5.62
C TYR A 389 -4.07 -8.63 5.64
N ALA A 390 -3.74 -7.35 5.49
CA ALA A 390 -4.72 -6.28 5.53
C ALA A 390 -5.68 -6.32 4.32
N GLU A 391 -5.20 -6.69 3.13
CA GLU A 391 -6.08 -6.90 1.96
C GLU A 391 -7.04 -8.08 2.18
N LEU A 392 -6.57 -9.18 2.76
CA LEU A 392 -7.42 -10.32 3.11
C LEU A 392 -8.46 -9.97 4.17
N VAL A 393 -8.09 -9.17 5.17
CA VAL A 393 -9.03 -8.67 6.19
C VAL A 393 -10.10 -7.79 5.54
N GLU A 394 -9.72 -6.83 4.69
CA GLU A 394 -10.67 -5.97 3.97
C GLU A 394 -11.60 -6.79 3.08
N ALA A 395 -11.07 -7.69 2.25
CA ALA A 395 -11.88 -8.54 1.38
C ALA A 395 -12.81 -9.47 2.17
N THR A 396 -12.34 -10.01 3.30
CA THR A 396 -13.15 -10.84 4.20
C THR A 396 -14.33 -10.03 4.74
N VAL A 397 -14.08 -8.81 5.19
CA VAL A 397 -15.15 -7.96 5.72
C VAL A 397 -16.13 -7.59 4.61
N ASP A 398 -15.64 -7.10 3.47
CA ASP A 398 -16.50 -6.69 2.34
C ASP A 398 -17.40 -7.84 1.84
N LEU A 399 -16.91 -9.08 1.84
CA LEU A 399 -17.67 -10.25 1.38
C LEU A 399 -18.64 -10.82 2.43
N HIS A 400 -18.35 -10.65 3.72
CA HIS A 400 -19.11 -11.30 4.81
C HIS A 400 -19.91 -10.33 5.67
N LEU A 401 -19.75 -9.02 5.51
CA LEU A 401 -20.47 -8.01 6.28
C LEU A 401 -21.99 -8.07 6.06
N ASP A 402 -22.42 -8.26 4.81
CA ASP A 402 -23.85 -8.39 4.48
C ASP A 402 -24.49 -9.63 5.13
N ARG A 403 -23.77 -10.77 5.13
CA ARG A 403 -24.21 -11.99 5.82
C ARG A 403 -24.30 -11.82 7.34
N LEU A 404 -23.42 -11.01 7.91
CA LEU A 404 -23.51 -10.68 9.33
C LEU A 404 -24.74 -9.78 9.59
N HIS A 405 -24.98 -8.80 8.73
CA HIS A 405 -26.13 -7.92 8.84
C HIS A 405 -27.45 -8.70 8.74
N SER A 406 -27.58 -9.59 7.76
CA SER A 406 -28.76 -10.43 7.58
C SER A 406 -29.05 -11.32 8.80
N ARG A 407 -28.00 -11.89 9.41
CA ARG A 407 -28.11 -12.71 10.63
C ARG A 407 -28.45 -11.91 11.88
N LEU A 408 -28.05 -10.64 11.95
CA LEU A 408 -28.38 -9.75 13.07
C LEU A 408 -29.78 -9.14 12.93
N ALA A 409 -30.29 -9.00 11.71
CA ALA A 409 -31.63 -8.52 11.42
C ALA A 409 -32.73 -9.59 11.66
N GLU A 410 -32.37 -10.87 11.72
CA GLU A 410 -33.30 -11.94 12.13
C GLU A 410 -33.84 -11.65 13.55
N PRO A 411 -35.17 -11.75 13.78
CA PRO A 411 -35.76 -11.53 15.08
C PRO A 411 -35.08 -12.41 16.13
N ARG A 412 -34.46 -11.79 17.14
CA ARG A 412 -33.85 -12.54 18.22
C ARG A 412 -34.93 -13.41 18.88
N PRO A 413 -34.68 -14.71 19.08
CA PRO A 413 -35.67 -15.59 19.68
C PRO A 413 -36.05 -15.05 21.04
N SER A 414 -37.35 -14.93 21.29
CA SER A 414 -37.85 -14.43 22.57
C SER A 414 -37.41 -15.38 23.71
N PRO A 415 -37.27 -14.90 24.95
CA PRO A 415 -36.91 -15.75 26.09
C PRO A 415 -37.86 -16.96 26.29
N GLN A 416 -39.09 -16.88 25.76
CA GLN A 416 -40.04 -17.99 25.76
C GLN A 416 -39.72 -19.02 24.65
N GLN A 417 -39.36 -18.57 23.45
CA GLN A 417 -38.92 -19.46 22.36
C GLN A 417 -37.62 -20.21 22.70
N GLY A 418 -36.67 -19.53 23.37
CA GLY A 418 -35.45 -20.17 23.86
C GLY A 418 -35.73 -21.26 24.91
N ARG A 419 -36.67 -21.02 25.83
CA ARG A 419 -37.12 -22.01 26.81
C ARG A 419 -37.80 -23.21 26.13
N ALA A 420 -38.71 -22.96 25.20
CA ALA A 420 -39.40 -24.01 24.44
C ALA A 420 -38.44 -24.87 23.59
N LEU A 421 -37.42 -24.25 22.98
CA LEU A 421 -36.37 -24.96 22.25
C LEU A 421 -35.50 -25.81 23.19
N THR A 422 -35.14 -25.28 24.36
CA THR A 422 -34.39 -26.01 25.38
C THR A 422 -35.18 -27.21 25.90
N GLU A 423 -36.48 -27.04 26.14
CA GLU A 423 -37.36 -28.15 26.53
C GLU A 423 -37.49 -29.21 25.45
N ARG A 424 -37.57 -28.82 24.16
CA ARG A 424 -37.58 -29.78 23.04
C ARG A 424 -36.26 -30.54 22.91
N LEU A 425 -35.12 -29.87 23.01
CA LEU A 425 -33.81 -30.53 22.96
C LEU A 425 -33.56 -31.44 24.17
N ARG A 426 -34.04 -31.05 25.36
CA ARG A 426 -33.97 -31.88 26.57
C ARG A 426 -34.87 -33.11 26.50
N ARG A 427 -36.01 -33.02 25.82
CA ARG A 427 -36.93 -34.15 25.60
C ARG A 427 -36.44 -35.11 24.49
N GLY A 428 -35.34 -34.78 23.81
CA GLY A 428 -34.86 -35.52 22.65
C GLY A 428 -35.72 -35.23 21.43
N LEU A 429 -35.10 -35.14 20.26
CA LEU A 429 -35.81 -35.27 18.99
C LEU A 429 -36.60 -36.58 18.94
#